data_AF-A0A0R2MRF3-F1
#
_entry.id   AF-A0A0R2MRF3-F1
#
_cell.length_a   1.000
_cell.length_b   1.000
_cell.length_c   1.000
_cell.angle_alpha   90.00
_cell.angle_beta   90.00
_cell.angle_gamma   90.00
#
_symmetry.space_group_name_H-M   'P 1'
#
loop_
_entity.id
_entity.type
_entity.pdbx_description
1 polymer ?
#
loop_
_entity_poly.entity_id
_entity_poly.type
_entity_poly.pdbx_seq_one_letter_code
_entity_poly.pdbx_strand_id
1 'polypeptide(L)'
;MKRGSLVWSPLSVDKSLDIAFSRASFSGTIDDVYENKENNQMTDKNEVMPFWAEFRTSPEYNSVNTYPEQSVKTTIEAFGAMMASMTSTPMKQWQVSDLQPVLEDLVETATNDTDPEAGNVLTGTYDSIRAMLRYLASQQEIGMTRAQLNDMLDKFEAANGLEGEEMAEDTNDYQKNRDINDDPELAAWQEHTARDIDRYTVEWVNAYVASPAWQTRSTEVTPEFLTTTFKMLAQNIYDQYRKTPKAWTKKAIVGVMTGNFVSNVGFREAEYEMLAPAFSDLLAYLGEEGLLNSKRASDYQRFITAAAPEMIEMSKDSDNFSPSKKMATEMMAAGVDLTDQAAVQAYMAKKMGKSQPEPSQAELDAAMANPAALVDLANKYDPDPDKKYLSVQRVPDHDGLQWRQKTAIAVHTQGVISGLQLWAMRDTYQLPGNWGAHDVIKNMSEVIDVMYAQNLETPADWSVATWENFGNWMRDSQSKKRYDENIQMLESLMALLTKGGILSAQQGQQLPAAVRGDAIPEVAGPTKVKGNVISMKKARKLLKAMKHR
;
A
#
# COMPACT_ATOMS: atom_id res chain seq x y z
N MET A 1 35.83 33.45 -35.67
CA MET A 1 35.28 34.21 -34.52
C MET A 1 34.44 33.21 -33.73
N LYS A 2 34.85 32.55 -32.63
CA LYS A 2 35.39 32.94 -31.31
C LYS A 2 34.45 33.78 -30.43
N ARG A 3 34.19 33.21 -29.23
CA ARG A 3 33.62 33.71 -27.94
C ARG A 3 32.09 33.55 -27.77
N GLY A 4 31.54 33.03 -26.66
CA GLY A 4 32.05 32.48 -25.39
C GLY A 4 30.90 31.66 -24.73
N SER A 5 31.15 30.49 -24.12
CA SER A 5 31.62 30.25 -22.74
C SER A 5 30.76 30.93 -21.66
N LEU A 6 29.90 30.14 -21.01
CA LEU A 6 29.57 30.27 -19.59
C LEU A 6 29.50 28.86 -19.00
N VAL A 7 30.48 28.60 -18.14
CA VAL A 7 30.68 27.41 -17.31
C VAL A 7 29.87 27.62 -16.03
N TRP A 8 29.10 26.62 -15.61
CA TRP A 8 28.62 26.52 -14.23
C TRP A 8 29.35 25.36 -13.56
N SER A 9 30.06 25.68 -12.47
CA SER A 9 30.83 24.75 -11.64
C SER A 9 29.94 23.71 -10.96
N PRO A 10 30.46 22.51 -10.66
CA PRO A 10 29.80 21.56 -9.77
C PRO A 10 29.86 22.08 -8.32
N LEU A 11 28.68 22.20 -7.70
CA LEU A 11 28.54 22.50 -6.28
C LEU A 11 28.99 21.27 -5.47
N SER A 12 29.90 21.57 -4.54
CA SER A 12 30.36 20.85 -3.36
C SER A 12 29.75 19.48 -3.05
N VAL A 13 30.65 18.50 -3.03
CA VAL A 13 30.56 17.25 -2.26
C VAL A 13 30.21 17.56 -0.81
N ASP A 14 29.26 16.78 -0.30
CA ASP A 14 28.66 16.86 1.02
C ASP A 14 29.71 16.80 2.14
N LYS A 15 29.61 17.74 3.09
CA LYS A 15 30.52 17.95 4.23
C LYS A 15 30.03 17.25 5.51
N SER A 16 28.94 16.48 5.43
CA SER A 16 28.31 15.82 6.57
C SER A 16 29.15 14.67 7.15
N LEU A 17 29.89 13.93 6.32
CA LEU A 17 30.70 12.78 6.76
C LEU A 17 32.04 13.15 7.42
N ASP A 18 32.66 14.28 7.05
CA ASP A 18 33.90 14.78 7.70
C ASP A 18 33.63 15.31 9.13
N ILE A 19 32.38 15.65 9.45
CA ILE A 19 32.02 16.27 10.74
C ILE A 19 31.75 15.22 11.82
N ALA A 20 31.24 14.03 11.46
CA ALA A 20 30.99 12.95 12.42
C ALA A 20 32.28 12.42 13.06
N PHE A 21 33.38 12.29 12.31
CA PHE A 21 34.67 11.84 12.85
C PHE A 21 35.56 12.96 13.42
N SER A 22 35.23 14.23 13.18
CA SER A 22 36.01 15.38 13.68
C SER A 22 35.55 15.88 15.06
N ARG A 23 34.33 15.53 15.52
CA ARG A 23 33.73 16.09 16.74
C ARG A 23 33.66 15.15 17.94
N ALA A 24 33.97 13.86 17.78
CA ALA A 24 34.35 13.02 18.91
C ALA A 24 35.66 13.57 19.49
N SER A 25 35.59 14.13 20.70
CA SER A 25 36.67 14.84 21.37
C SER A 25 37.90 13.97 21.64
N PHE A 26 38.82 13.90 20.68
CA PHE A 26 40.25 13.72 20.95
C PHE A 26 40.92 15.09 21.08
N SER A 27 40.71 15.74 22.23
CA SER A 27 41.59 16.83 22.65
C SER A 27 42.86 16.23 23.26
N GLY A 28 43.71 15.67 22.40
CA GLY A 28 45.06 15.24 22.73
C GLY A 28 45.91 15.47 21.50
N THR A 29 46.67 16.56 21.49
CA THR A 29 47.63 16.90 20.43
C THR A 29 48.61 15.74 20.22
N ILE A 30 48.81 15.38 18.95
CA ILE A 30 49.64 14.27 18.43
C ILE A 30 51.14 14.39 18.75
N ASP A 31 51.59 15.41 19.49
CA ASP A 31 53.03 15.69 19.69
C ASP A 31 53.62 15.29 21.06
N ASP A 32 52.85 14.77 22.03
CA ASP A 32 53.35 14.60 23.42
C ASP A 32 53.59 13.15 23.91
N VAL A 33 53.58 12.12 23.04
CA VAL A 33 53.83 10.72 23.49
C VAL A 33 54.83 9.97 22.60
N TYR A 34 55.98 10.59 22.29
CA TYR A 34 57.16 9.85 21.82
C TYR A 34 58.41 10.26 22.60
N GLU A 35 58.49 9.84 23.86
CA GLU A 35 59.78 9.59 24.50
C GLU A 35 59.73 8.30 25.36
N ASN A 36 60.48 7.30 24.90
CA ASN A 36 60.97 6.12 25.60
C ASN A 36 59.96 5.07 26.12
N LYS A 37 59.85 3.94 25.40
CA LYS A 37 60.54 2.68 25.76
C LYS A 37 60.39 1.60 24.68
N GLU A 38 61.53 0.97 24.39
CA GLU A 38 61.74 -0.12 23.42
C GLU A 38 61.02 -1.44 23.80
N ASN A 39 60.80 -2.25 22.76
CA ASN A 39 60.52 -3.70 22.74
C ASN A 39 59.08 -4.20 22.94
N ASN A 40 58.22 -3.96 21.95
CA ASN A 40 57.55 -5.04 21.20
C ASN A 40 57.04 -4.48 19.88
N GLN A 41 57.37 -5.09 18.73
CA GLN A 41 56.83 -4.67 17.43
C GLN A 41 55.33 -5.01 17.36
N MET A 42 54.49 -4.09 17.83
CA MET A 42 53.05 -4.11 17.53
C MET A 42 52.85 -3.54 16.13
N THR A 43 52.12 -4.27 15.29
CA THR A 43 51.78 -3.87 13.94
C THR A 43 50.66 -2.85 13.98
N ASP A 44 50.96 -1.55 13.93
CA ASP A 44 50.00 -0.44 13.69
C ASP A 44 49.36 -0.49 12.28
N LYS A 45 49.38 -1.65 11.63
CA LYS A 45 48.95 -1.82 10.24
C LYS A 45 47.54 -2.36 10.23
N ASN A 46 46.62 -1.63 9.61
CA ASN A 46 45.28 -2.13 9.31
C ASN A 46 45.38 -3.43 8.47
N GLU A 47 45.09 -4.56 9.11
CA GLU A 47 45.18 -5.91 8.50
C GLU A 47 43.96 -6.25 7.63
N VAL A 48 42.89 -5.45 7.70
CA VAL A 48 41.60 -5.68 7.01
C VAL A 48 41.63 -5.14 5.59
N MET A 49 42.20 -3.96 5.38
CA MET A 49 42.20 -3.27 4.08
C MET A 49 42.87 -4.00 2.90
N PRO A 50 43.89 -4.86 3.08
CA PRO A 50 44.42 -5.69 1.99
C PRO A 50 43.36 -6.53 1.28
N PHE A 51 42.26 -6.87 1.96
CA PHE A 51 41.19 -7.73 1.46
C PHE A 51 40.06 -6.98 0.75
N TRP A 52 40.13 -5.64 0.69
CA TRP A 52 39.07 -4.81 0.10
C TRP A 52 38.77 -5.19 -1.35
N ALA A 53 39.81 -5.44 -2.16
CA ALA A 53 39.64 -5.73 -3.58
C ALA A 53 38.88 -7.04 -3.81
N GLU A 54 39.21 -8.11 -3.07
CA GLU A 54 38.50 -9.37 -3.16
C GLU A 54 37.11 -9.29 -2.53
N PHE A 55 36.96 -8.61 -1.38
CA PHE A 55 35.67 -8.41 -0.72
C PHE A 55 34.64 -7.80 -1.65
N ARG A 56 34.96 -6.72 -2.38
CA ARG A 56 34.03 -6.09 -3.35
C ARG A 56 33.48 -7.04 -4.42
N THR A 57 34.19 -8.15 -4.69
CA THR A 57 33.78 -9.15 -5.67
C THR A 57 33.13 -10.38 -5.03
N SER A 58 33.02 -10.40 -3.70
CA SER A 58 32.49 -11.54 -2.95
C SER A 58 30.96 -11.50 -2.83
N PRO A 59 30.30 -12.65 -2.60
CA PRO A 59 28.86 -12.71 -2.32
C PRO A 59 28.44 -11.87 -1.11
N GLU A 60 29.29 -11.76 -0.09
CA GLU A 60 29.01 -10.99 1.13
C GLU A 60 28.88 -9.49 0.86
N TYR A 61 29.60 -8.93 -0.12
CA TYR A 61 29.46 -7.51 -0.50
C TYR A 61 28.06 -7.17 -1.03
N ASN A 62 27.33 -8.14 -1.57
CA ASN A 62 25.95 -7.93 -2.01
C ASN A 62 25.03 -7.48 -0.88
N SER A 63 25.37 -7.76 0.39
CA SER A 63 24.59 -7.29 1.54
C SER A 63 24.75 -5.80 1.83
N VAL A 64 25.75 -5.14 1.24
CA VAL A 64 26.10 -3.74 1.50
C VAL A 64 26.29 -2.90 0.23
N ASN A 65 25.99 -3.45 -0.95
CA ASN A 65 26.15 -2.74 -2.23
C ASN A 65 25.11 -1.63 -2.44
N THR A 66 24.10 -1.53 -1.57
CA THR A 66 23.12 -0.45 -1.52
C THR A 66 23.70 0.82 -0.88
N TYR A 67 24.77 0.70 -0.09
CA TYR A 67 25.52 1.84 0.42
C TYR A 67 26.52 2.34 -0.64
N PRO A 68 26.84 3.65 -0.67
CA PRO A 68 27.91 4.13 -1.54
C PRO A 68 29.22 3.39 -1.28
N GLU A 69 29.86 2.87 -2.33
CA GLU A 69 31.09 2.06 -2.20
C GLU A 69 32.15 2.77 -1.35
N GLN A 70 32.32 4.08 -1.53
CA GLN A 70 33.28 4.87 -0.78
C GLN A 70 32.95 4.92 0.72
N SER A 71 31.66 4.92 1.10
CA SER A 71 31.23 4.85 2.49
C SER A 71 31.58 3.49 3.10
N VAL A 72 31.24 2.39 2.42
CA VAL A 72 31.58 1.02 2.86
C VAL A 72 33.09 0.87 3.05
N LYS A 73 33.88 1.37 2.09
CA LYS A 73 35.34 1.34 2.15
C LYS A 73 35.88 2.10 3.36
N THR A 74 35.39 3.32 3.58
CA THR A 74 35.82 4.19 4.69
C THR A 74 35.48 3.56 6.03
N THR A 75 34.30 2.95 6.14
CA THR A 75 33.91 2.18 7.33
C THR A 75 34.83 1.01 7.62
N ILE A 76 35.18 0.21 6.61
CA ILE A 76 36.08 -0.94 6.78
C ILE A 76 37.50 -0.49 7.14
N GLU A 77 37.95 0.63 6.56
CA GLU A 77 39.23 1.24 6.91
C GLU A 77 39.26 1.72 8.37
N ALA A 78 38.21 2.41 8.81
CA ALA A 78 38.06 2.85 10.19
C ALA A 78 38.01 1.67 11.17
N PHE A 79 37.23 0.63 10.84
CA PHE A 79 37.13 -0.59 11.65
C PHE A 79 38.49 -1.28 11.81
N GLY A 80 39.24 -1.47 10.71
CA GLY A 80 40.55 -2.10 10.79
C GLY A 80 41.57 -1.27 11.59
N ALA A 81 41.44 0.06 11.60
CA ALA A 81 42.25 0.94 12.46
C ALA A 81 41.85 0.83 13.93
N MET A 82 40.54 0.77 14.25
CA MET A 82 40.05 0.55 15.61
C MET A 82 40.56 -0.79 16.16
N MET A 83 40.44 -1.86 15.38
CA MET A 83 40.98 -3.18 15.75
C MET A 83 42.48 -3.10 16.08
N ALA A 84 43.29 -2.47 15.23
CA ALA A 84 44.73 -2.33 15.50
C ALA A 84 45.04 -1.52 16.78
N SER A 85 44.17 -0.57 17.15
CA SER A 85 44.34 0.24 18.36
C SER A 85 43.84 -0.43 19.64
N MET A 86 42.80 -1.26 19.54
CA MET A 86 42.11 -1.87 20.68
C MET A 86 42.58 -3.29 21.00
N THR A 87 43.19 -3.97 20.03
CA THR A 87 43.75 -5.31 20.22
C THR A 87 45.15 -5.44 19.65
N SER A 88 46.02 -6.16 20.37
CA SER A 88 47.33 -6.60 19.87
C SER A 88 47.28 -7.96 19.18
N THR A 89 46.10 -8.58 19.08
CA THR A 89 45.88 -9.90 18.50
C THR A 89 45.95 -9.81 16.96
N PRO A 90 46.80 -10.60 16.28
CA PRO A 90 46.84 -10.64 14.82
C PRO A 90 45.49 -11.06 14.23
N MET A 91 45.10 -10.52 13.06
CA MET A 91 43.79 -10.76 12.46
C MET A 91 43.40 -12.25 12.35
N LYS A 92 44.35 -13.10 11.93
CA LYS A 92 44.14 -14.55 11.82
C LYS A 92 43.78 -15.26 13.13
N GLN A 93 43.94 -14.58 14.26
CA GLN A 93 43.67 -15.12 15.59
C GLN A 93 42.46 -14.47 16.26
N TRP A 94 41.83 -13.47 15.64
CA TRP A 94 40.67 -12.78 16.23
C TRP A 94 39.58 -13.76 16.63
N GLN A 95 39.18 -13.67 17.89
CA GLN A 95 38.06 -14.40 18.49
C GLN A 95 36.96 -13.42 18.92
N VAL A 96 35.88 -13.97 19.48
CA VAL A 96 34.79 -13.19 20.09
C VAL A 96 35.30 -12.15 21.08
N SER A 97 36.29 -12.50 21.90
CA SER A 97 36.88 -11.59 22.90
C SER A 97 37.61 -10.39 22.31
N ASP A 98 38.04 -10.46 21.04
CA ASP A 98 38.72 -9.36 20.35
C ASP A 98 37.70 -8.46 19.64
N LEU A 99 36.69 -9.05 18.99
CA LEU A 99 35.74 -8.30 18.16
C LEU A 99 34.62 -7.64 18.97
N GLN A 100 34.12 -8.33 20.00
CA GLN A 100 32.97 -7.85 20.76
C GLN A 100 33.19 -6.47 21.41
N PRO A 101 34.34 -6.18 22.09
CA PRO A 101 34.58 -4.86 22.66
C PRO A 101 34.59 -3.73 21.61
N VAL A 102 35.12 -4.00 20.41
CA VAL A 102 35.16 -3.00 19.33
C VAL A 102 33.76 -2.71 18.79
N LEU A 103 32.91 -3.74 18.66
CA LEU A 103 31.52 -3.56 18.26
C LEU A 103 30.70 -2.84 19.35
N GLU A 104 30.96 -3.12 20.63
CA GLU A 104 30.33 -2.44 21.76
C GLU A 104 30.69 -0.95 21.81
N ASP A 105 31.94 -0.59 21.52
CA ASP A 105 32.41 0.82 21.45
C ASP A 105 31.69 1.61 20.35
N LEU A 106 31.38 0.99 19.20
CA LEU A 106 30.58 1.61 18.14
C LEU A 106 29.15 1.93 18.61
N VAL A 107 28.52 1.00 19.32
CA VAL A 107 27.17 1.19 19.86
C VAL A 107 27.16 2.25 20.95
N GLU A 108 28.13 2.23 21.86
CA GLU A 108 28.26 3.22 22.91
C GLU A 108 28.47 4.62 22.33
N THR A 109 29.33 4.74 21.31
CA THR A 109 29.57 6.00 20.60
C THR A 109 28.29 6.55 19.98
N ALA A 110 27.56 5.73 19.22
CA ALA A 110 26.32 6.15 18.59
C ALA A 110 25.19 6.46 19.59
N THR A 111 25.10 5.71 20.69
CA THR A 111 24.10 5.93 21.75
C THR A 111 24.33 7.25 22.48
N ASN A 112 25.58 7.66 22.62
CA ASN A 112 25.96 8.92 23.26
C ASN A 112 25.99 10.11 22.30
N ASP A 113 25.78 9.89 21.00
CA ASP A 113 25.71 10.95 20.00
C ASP A 113 24.33 11.63 20.04
N THR A 114 24.33 12.95 19.98
CA THR A 114 23.11 13.77 19.98
C THR A 114 22.54 13.99 18.59
N ASP A 115 23.25 13.56 17.54
CA ASP A 115 22.77 13.64 16.16
C ASP A 115 21.60 12.65 15.95
N PRO A 116 20.43 13.11 15.46
CA PRO A 116 19.30 12.23 15.17
C PRO A 116 19.61 11.14 14.13
N GLU A 117 20.63 11.30 13.30
CA GLU A 117 21.06 10.31 12.30
C GLU A 117 22.05 9.27 12.85
N ALA A 118 22.48 9.39 14.11
CA ALA A 118 23.49 8.51 14.70
C ALA A 118 23.09 7.02 14.65
N GLY A 119 21.81 6.70 14.83
CA GLY A 119 21.29 5.34 14.70
C GLY A 119 21.42 4.79 13.27
N ASN A 120 21.07 5.58 12.26
CA ASN A 120 21.19 5.19 10.85
C ASN A 120 22.65 5.00 10.43
N VAL A 121 23.53 5.88 10.91
CA VAL A 121 24.98 5.78 10.70
C VAL A 121 25.54 4.54 11.38
N LEU A 122 25.09 4.20 12.59
CA LEU A 122 25.46 2.97 13.29
C LEU A 122 25.05 1.73 12.49
N THR A 123 23.82 1.67 11.98
CA THR A 123 23.34 0.54 11.16
C THR A 123 24.21 0.34 9.93
N GLY A 124 24.45 1.39 9.13
CA GLY A 124 25.27 1.27 7.92
C GLY A 124 26.73 0.93 8.21
N THR A 125 27.24 1.43 9.34
CA THR A 125 28.58 1.11 9.84
C THR A 125 28.68 -0.37 10.21
N TYR A 126 27.74 -0.84 11.02
CA TYR A 126 27.67 -2.22 11.47
C TYR A 126 27.47 -3.21 10.31
N ASP A 127 26.58 -2.92 9.36
CA ASP A 127 26.35 -3.77 8.18
C ASP A 127 27.61 -3.97 7.34
N SER A 128 28.34 -2.89 7.11
CA SER A 128 29.62 -2.91 6.37
C SER A 128 30.66 -3.79 7.07
N ILE A 129 30.78 -3.65 8.41
CA ILE A 129 31.69 -4.44 9.22
C ILE A 129 31.27 -5.92 9.25
N ARG A 130 29.98 -6.19 9.45
CA ARG A 130 29.39 -7.53 9.45
C ARG A 130 29.64 -8.27 8.15
N ALA A 131 29.40 -7.61 7.01
CA ALA A 131 29.64 -8.18 5.69
C ALA A 131 31.12 -8.53 5.50
N MET A 132 32.02 -7.62 5.90
CA MET A 132 33.46 -7.84 5.82
C MET A 132 33.92 -8.99 6.73
N LEU A 133 33.46 -9.04 7.98
CA LEU A 133 33.80 -10.12 8.90
C LEU A 133 33.32 -11.49 8.39
N ARG A 134 32.12 -11.55 7.81
CA ARG A 134 31.60 -12.78 7.19
C ARG A 134 32.44 -13.23 6.01
N TYR A 135 32.91 -12.29 5.21
CA TYR A 135 33.85 -12.56 4.13
C TYR A 135 35.18 -13.11 4.67
N LEU A 136 35.79 -12.44 5.66
CA LEU A 136 37.05 -12.89 6.26
C LEU A 136 36.92 -14.28 6.91
N ALA A 137 35.79 -14.57 7.57
CA ALA A 137 35.52 -15.88 8.14
C ALA A 137 35.33 -16.97 7.07
N SER A 138 34.72 -16.62 5.92
CA SER A 138 34.55 -17.58 4.81
C SER A 138 35.88 -17.93 4.15
N GLN A 139 36.83 -16.99 4.14
CA GLN A 139 38.20 -17.19 3.66
C GLN A 139 39.14 -17.78 4.72
N GLN A 140 38.68 -18.01 5.95
CA GLN A 140 39.50 -18.47 7.09
C GLN A 140 40.65 -17.50 7.42
N GLU A 141 40.41 -16.20 7.24
CA GLU A 141 41.37 -15.13 7.50
C GLU A 141 41.23 -14.52 8.90
N ILE A 142 40.24 -14.97 9.68
CA ILE A 142 40.12 -14.71 11.12
C ILE A 142 40.09 -16.03 11.91
N GLY A 143 40.32 -15.94 13.22
CA GLY A 143 40.42 -17.11 14.10
C GLY A 143 39.11 -17.86 14.36
N MET A 144 38.00 -17.43 13.75
CA MET A 144 36.67 -17.99 13.94
C MET A 144 36.10 -18.56 12.65
N THR A 145 35.35 -19.66 12.79
CA THR A 145 34.50 -20.16 11.70
C THR A 145 33.32 -19.23 11.43
N ARG A 146 32.75 -19.30 10.23
CA ARG A 146 31.52 -18.57 9.86
C ARG A 146 30.36 -18.84 10.84
N ALA A 147 30.25 -20.05 11.37
CA ALA A 147 29.22 -20.41 12.34
C ALA A 147 29.42 -19.72 13.69
N GLN A 148 30.66 -19.69 14.19
CA GLN A 148 31.00 -18.99 15.45
C GLN A 148 30.83 -17.48 15.33
N LEU A 149 31.26 -16.90 14.20
CA LEU A 149 31.06 -15.49 13.91
C LEU A 149 29.56 -15.15 13.87
N ASN A 150 28.74 -15.94 13.18
CA ASN A 150 27.31 -15.69 13.11
C ASN A 150 26.62 -15.81 14.49
N ASP A 151 26.97 -16.81 15.31
CA ASP A 151 26.43 -16.93 16.67
C ASP A 151 26.80 -15.72 17.55
N MET A 152 28.00 -15.18 17.39
CA MET A 152 28.42 -13.93 18.07
C MET A 152 27.60 -12.73 17.59
N LEU A 153 27.52 -12.53 16.28
CA LEU A 153 26.81 -11.39 15.69
C LEU A 153 25.32 -11.43 16.01
N ASP A 154 24.68 -12.60 15.92
CA ASP A 154 23.25 -12.77 16.26
C ASP A 154 22.98 -12.36 17.72
N LYS A 155 23.88 -12.71 18.66
CA LYS A 155 23.76 -12.29 20.07
C LYS A 155 24.01 -10.81 20.27
N PHE A 156 24.98 -10.25 19.56
CA PHE A 156 25.30 -8.83 19.60
C PHE A 156 24.16 -7.97 19.03
N GLU A 157 23.58 -8.38 17.90
CA GLU A 157 22.42 -7.73 17.28
C GLU A 157 21.23 -7.70 18.24
N ALA A 158 20.91 -8.86 18.82
CA ALA A 158 19.83 -9.00 19.81
C ALA A 158 20.03 -8.14 21.06
N ALA A 159 21.27 -7.97 21.51
CA ALA A 159 21.58 -7.18 22.71
C ALA A 159 21.47 -5.66 22.48
N ASN A 160 21.72 -5.20 21.25
CA ASN A 160 21.88 -3.78 20.94
C ASN A 160 20.77 -3.20 20.07
N GLY A 161 19.70 -3.96 19.81
CA GLY A 161 18.63 -3.50 18.92
C GLY A 161 19.10 -3.30 17.47
N LEU A 162 20.25 -3.89 17.11
CA LEU A 162 20.77 -3.93 15.74
C LEU A 162 20.23 -5.15 14.98
N GLU A 163 19.14 -5.75 15.48
CA GLU A 163 18.24 -6.64 14.74
C GLU A 163 17.50 -5.85 13.66
N GLY A 164 18.29 -5.16 12.82
CA GLY A 164 17.93 -4.25 11.76
C GLY A 164 16.91 -3.16 12.12
N GLU A 165 17.33 -1.90 12.00
CA GLU A 165 16.43 -0.76 11.77
C GLU A 165 16.97 0.16 10.67
N GLU A 166 16.01 0.64 9.88
CA GLU A 166 15.96 1.64 8.80
C GLU A 166 17.26 2.20 8.19
N MET A 167 17.44 1.90 6.90
CA MET A 167 18.15 2.79 5.98
C MET A 167 17.13 3.71 5.32
N ALA A 168 17.36 5.02 5.46
CA ALA A 168 16.52 6.08 4.92
C ALA A 168 16.32 5.96 3.39
N GLU A 169 15.04 6.08 3.01
CA GLU A 169 14.46 6.55 1.75
C GLU A 169 15.36 6.56 0.49
N ASP A 170 15.41 5.43 -0.25
CA ASP A 170 15.27 5.47 -1.72
C ASP A 170 14.90 4.12 -2.35
N THR A 171 13.78 3.49 -1.95
CA THR A 171 13.14 2.43 -2.77
C THR A 171 11.63 2.37 -2.55
N ASN A 172 10.91 3.41 -3.02
CA ASN A 172 9.44 3.47 -3.04
C ASN A 172 8.78 2.45 -4.02
N ASP A 173 9.44 1.32 -4.29
CA ASP A 173 8.96 0.27 -5.19
C ASP A 173 8.78 -1.08 -4.46
N TYR A 174 9.50 -1.33 -3.35
CA TYR A 174 9.40 -2.61 -2.61
C TYR A 174 8.11 -2.71 -1.76
N GLN A 175 7.62 -1.59 -1.24
CA GLN A 175 6.35 -1.51 -0.48
C GLN A 175 5.11 -1.33 -1.37
N LYS A 176 5.26 -0.72 -2.55
CA LYS A 176 4.14 -0.16 -3.34
C LYS A 176 3.09 -1.19 -3.78
N ASN A 177 3.44 -2.48 -3.76
CA ASN A 177 2.58 -3.58 -4.15
C ASN A 177 2.35 -4.63 -3.05
N ARG A 178 2.80 -4.39 -1.81
CA ARG A 178 2.65 -5.34 -0.70
C ARG A 178 1.48 -4.94 0.19
N ASP A 179 0.65 -5.92 0.52
CA ASP A 179 -0.42 -5.78 1.51
C ASP A 179 0.21 -5.94 2.91
N ILE A 180 0.69 -4.82 3.46
CA ILE A 180 1.31 -4.78 4.79
C ILE A 180 0.22 -4.47 5.81
N ASN A 181 0.14 -5.27 6.88
CA ASN A 181 -0.79 -5.02 7.96
C ASN A 181 -0.35 -3.79 8.78
N ASP A 182 -1.19 -2.76 8.82
CA ASP A 182 -0.95 -1.47 9.49
C ASP A 182 -1.47 -1.45 10.96
N ASP A 183 -1.73 -2.62 11.55
CA ASP A 183 -2.13 -2.73 12.96
C ASP A 183 -1.09 -2.05 13.89
N PRO A 184 -1.47 -1.01 14.65
CA PRO A 184 -0.55 -0.28 15.50
C PRO A 184 -0.04 -1.09 16.70
N GLU A 185 -0.64 -2.25 17.01
CA GLU A 185 -0.13 -3.17 18.04
C GLU A 185 1.02 -4.06 17.56
N LEU A 186 1.28 -4.10 16.24
CA LEU A 186 2.43 -4.79 15.68
C LEU A 186 3.68 -3.91 15.72
N ALA A 187 4.84 -4.56 15.83
CA ALA A 187 6.11 -3.88 15.58
C ALA A 187 6.10 -3.25 14.17
N ALA A 188 6.81 -2.13 14.01
CA ALA A 188 6.97 -1.48 12.73
C ALA A 188 7.44 -2.50 11.67
N TRP A 189 6.89 -2.38 10.46
CA TRP A 189 7.36 -3.19 9.35
C TRP A 189 8.75 -2.72 8.94
N GLN A 190 9.67 -3.67 8.79
CA GLN A 190 11.06 -3.35 8.49
C GLN A 190 11.46 -3.90 7.12
N GLU A 191 11.86 -3.00 6.21
CA GLU A 191 12.19 -3.39 4.83
C GLU A 191 13.37 -4.34 4.75
N HIS A 192 14.43 -4.05 5.50
CA HIS A 192 15.63 -4.90 5.51
C HIS A 192 15.28 -6.32 6.00
N THR A 193 14.38 -6.47 6.98
CA THR A 193 13.95 -7.77 7.48
C THR A 193 13.20 -8.52 6.38
N ALA A 194 12.33 -7.83 5.64
CA ALA A 194 11.62 -8.42 4.52
C ALA A 194 12.56 -8.85 3.38
N ARG A 195 13.62 -8.08 3.09
CA ARG A 195 14.67 -8.43 2.12
C ARG A 195 15.52 -9.61 2.59
N ASP A 196 15.84 -9.66 3.87
CA ASP A 196 16.58 -10.78 4.46
C ASP A 196 15.77 -12.08 4.38
N ILE A 197 14.48 -12.03 4.76
CA ILE A 197 13.55 -13.15 4.59
C ILE A 197 13.55 -13.61 3.13
N ASP A 198 13.45 -12.69 2.18
CA ASP A 198 13.49 -13.03 0.76
C ASP A 198 14.79 -13.78 0.40
N ARG A 199 15.94 -13.23 0.77
CA ARG A 199 17.25 -13.81 0.48
C ARG A 199 17.40 -15.21 1.06
N TYR A 200 17.24 -15.39 2.38
CA TYR A 200 17.55 -16.68 2.99
C TYR A 200 16.49 -17.75 2.70
N THR A 201 15.24 -17.38 2.40
CA THR A 201 14.24 -18.37 1.96
C THR A 201 14.55 -18.91 0.57
N VAL A 202 15.08 -18.08 -0.34
CA VAL A 202 15.60 -18.54 -1.63
C VAL A 202 16.84 -19.42 -1.45
N GLU A 203 17.78 -19.05 -0.58
CA GLU A 203 18.95 -19.88 -0.25
C GLU A 203 18.56 -21.25 0.32
N TRP A 204 17.57 -21.28 1.21
CA TRP A 204 17.02 -22.52 1.78
C TRP A 204 16.42 -23.44 0.72
N VAL A 205 15.62 -22.89 -0.19
CA VAL A 205 15.03 -23.68 -1.29
C VAL A 205 16.12 -24.17 -2.24
N ASN A 206 17.10 -23.33 -2.60
CA ASN A 206 18.20 -23.73 -3.47
C ASN A 206 19.06 -24.85 -2.85
N ALA A 207 19.35 -24.77 -1.56
CA ALA A 207 20.06 -25.80 -0.83
C ALA A 207 19.27 -27.13 -0.85
N TYR A 208 17.96 -27.07 -0.60
CA TYR A 208 17.10 -28.25 -0.69
C TYR A 208 17.09 -28.84 -2.09
N VAL A 209 16.91 -28.03 -3.14
CA VAL A 209 16.89 -28.48 -4.54
C VAL A 209 18.20 -29.15 -4.97
N ALA A 210 19.34 -28.67 -4.44
CA ALA A 210 20.65 -29.27 -4.69
C ALA A 210 20.90 -30.56 -3.89
N SER A 211 20.07 -30.85 -2.87
CA SER A 211 20.27 -31.98 -1.96
C SER A 211 19.77 -33.31 -2.54
N PRO A 212 20.25 -34.46 -2.02
CA PRO A 212 19.66 -35.76 -2.32
C PRO A 212 18.19 -35.87 -1.91
N ALA A 213 17.74 -35.15 -0.87
CA ALA A 213 16.36 -35.18 -0.41
C ALA A 213 15.38 -34.62 -1.46
N TRP A 214 15.83 -33.73 -2.35
CA TRP A 214 15.02 -33.27 -3.49
C TRP A 214 14.58 -34.41 -4.41
N GLN A 215 15.34 -35.50 -4.49
CA GLN A 215 15.03 -36.62 -5.38
C GLN A 215 13.84 -37.47 -4.89
N THR A 216 13.45 -37.35 -3.61
CA THR A 216 12.35 -38.12 -3.03
C THR A 216 11.01 -37.39 -3.01
N ARG A 217 10.97 -36.14 -3.48
CA ARG A 217 9.75 -35.32 -3.54
C ARG A 217 8.75 -35.85 -4.57
N SER A 218 7.51 -35.35 -4.51
CA SER A 218 6.54 -35.52 -5.61
C SER A 218 7.05 -34.91 -6.92
N THR A 219 7.01 -35.67 -8.02
CA THR A 219 7.48 -35.22 -9.35
C THR A 219 6.73 -34.01 -9.89
N GLU A 220 5.55 -33.70 -9.35
CA GLU A 220 4.74 -32.53 -9.73
C GLU A 220 5.27 -31.23 -9.11
N VAL A 221 6.07 -31.31 -8.03
CA VAL A 221 6.69 -30.15 -7.38
C VAL A 221 7.95 -29.74 -8.14
N THR A 222 7.90 -28.57 -8.78
CA THR A 222 9.05 -27.98 -9.48
C THR A 222 9.86 -27.06 -8.55
N PRO A 223 11.16 -26.82 -8.85
CA PRO A 223 11.95 -25.85 -8.08
C PRO A 223 11.30 -24.46 -8.04
N GLU A 224 10.77 -24.02 -9.18
CA GLU A 224 10.16 -22.70 -9.35
C GLU A 224 8.86 -22.57 -8.54
N PHE A 225 8.01 -23.60 -8.57
CA PHE A 225 6.81 -23.66 -7.73
C PHE A 225 7.17 -23.56 -6.25
N LEU A 226 8.10 -24.38 -5.77
CA LEU A 226 8.50 -24.36 -4.35
C LEU A 226 9.11 -23.02 -3.95
N THR A 227 9.98 -22.47 -4.79
CA THR A 227 10.65 -21.17 -4.54
C THR A 227 9.61 -20.07 -4.40
N THR A 228 8.70 -19.97 -5.37
CA THR A 228 7.67 -18.93 -5.43
C THR A 228 6.71 -19.04 -4.24
N THR A 229 6.20 -20.24 -3.98
CA THR A 229 5.16 -20.45 -2.96
C THR A 229 5.71 -20.36 -1.53
N PHE A 230 6.93 -20.86 -1.27
CA PHE A 230 7.54 -20.76 0.05
C PHE A 230 8.00 -19.34 0.38
N LYS A 231 8.57 -18.63 -0.60
CA LYS A 231 8.87 -17.19 -0.49
C LYS A 231 7.60 -16.40 -0.17
N MET A 232 6.52 -16.65 -0.91
CA MET A 232 5.23 -15.99 -0.70
C MET A 232 4.66 -16.26 0.70
N LEU A 233 4.74 -17.50 1.21
CA LEU A 233 4.35 -17.83 2.58
C LEU A 233 5.15 -17.00 3.58
N ALA A 234 6.47 -16.94 3.42
CA ALA A 234 7.35 -16.24 4.35
C ALA A 234 7.14 -14.72 4.36
N GLN A 235 6.99 -14.13 3.17
CA GLN A 235 6.70 -12.72 3.01
C GLN A 235 5.37 -12.35 3.64
N ASN A 236 4.29 -13.07 3.34
CA ASN A 236 2.98 -12.79 3.89
C ASN A 236 2.93 -12.97 5.41
N ILE A 237 3.63 -13.97 5.97
CA ILE A 237 3.69 -14.13 7.42
C ILE A 237 4.38 -12.91 8.07
N TYR A 238 5.41 -12.37 7.44
CA TYR A 238 6.06 -11.17 7.94
C TYR A 238 5.18 -9.91 7.80
N ASP A 239 4.57 -9.73 6.63
CA ASP A 239 3.73 -8.58 6.30
C ASP A 239 2.47 -8.53 7.18
N GLN A 240 1.96 -9.68 7.63
CA GLN A 240 0.71 -9.76 8.37
C GLN A 240 0.90 -9.96 9.88
N TYR A 241 2.02 -10.56 10.32
CA TYR A 241 2.23 -10.97 11.71
C TYR A 241 3.59 -10.55 12.31
N ARG A 242 4.47 -9.91 11.53
CA ARG A 242 5.85 -9.57 11.92
C ARG A 242 6.64 -10.76 12.45
N LYS A 243 6.45 -11.94 11.85
CA LYS A 243 7.21 -13.15 12.20
C LYS A 243 8.14 -13.55 11.07
N THR A 244 9.42 -13.72 11.40
CA THR A 244 10.40 -14.31 10.48
C THR A 244 10.24 -15.84 10.45
N PRO A 245 10.64 -16.54 9.39
CA PRO A 245 10.74 -18.00 9.34
C PRO A 245 11.35 -18.66 10.58
N LYS A 246 12.36 -18.04 11.21
CA LYS A 246 12.95 -18.54 12.47
C LYS A 246 12.02 -18.41 13.68
N ALA A 247 10.93 -17.64 13.58
CA ALA A 247 10.02 -17.25 14.66
C ALA A 247 8.52 -17.41 14.35
N TRP A 248 8.13 -18.16 13.30
CA TRP A 248 6.73 -18.39 12.97
C TRP A 248 5.94 -19.04 14.11
N THR A 249 4.65 -18.75 14.11
CA THR A 249 3.68 -19.30 15.05
C THR A 249 2.59 -20.05 14.29
N LYS A 250 1.85 -20.93 14.98
CA LYS A 250 0.67 -21.59 14.40
C LYS A 250 -0.32 -20.58 13.82
N LYS A 251 -0.62 -19.51 14.56
CA LYS A 251 -1.56 -18.45 14.13
C LYS A 251 -1.14 -17.84 12.80
N ALA A 252 0.14 -17.52 12.65
CA ALA A 252 0.65 -16.89 11.45
C ALA A 252 0.60 -17.82 10.23
N ILE A 253 1.05 -19.07 10.38
CA ILE A 253 1.02 -20.07 9.31
C ILE A 253 -0.41 -20.34 8.86
N VAL A 254 -1.31 -20.64 9.81
CA VAL A 254 -2.72 -20.92 9.50
C VAL A 254 -3.36 -19.72 8.82
N GLY A 255 -3.18 -18.51 9.37
CA GLY A 255 -3.80 -17.30 8.83
C GLY A 255 -3.36 -16.94 7.42
N VAL A 256 -2.08 -17.18 7.04
CA VAL A 256 -1.65 -16.98 5.65
C VAL A 256 -2.18 -18.08 4.73
N MET A 257 -2.14 -19.34 5.16
CA MET A 257 -2.62 -20.46 4.35
C MET A 257 -4.13 -20.39 4.09
N THR A 258 -4.94 -20.09 5.11
CA THR A 258 -6.42 -20.03 4.96
C THR A 258 -6.92 -18.63 4.60
N GLY A 259 -6.10 -17.59 4.75
CA GLY A 259 -6.42 -16.21 4.40
C GLY A 259 -5.82 -15.79 3.07
N ASN A 260 -4.55 -15.36 3.07
CA ASN A 260 -3.93 -14.74 1.89
C ASN A 260 -3.83 -15.70 0.68
N PHE A 261 -3.44 -16.96 0.91
CA PHE A 261 -3.36 -17.95 -0.17
C PHE A 261 -4.73 -18.25 -0.78
N VAL A 262 -5.79 -18.27 0.02
CA VAL A 262 -7.18 -18.47 -0.44
C VAL A 262 -7.69 -17.22 -1.16
N SER A 263 -7.45 -16.04 -0.60
CA SER A 263 -8.06 -14.80 -1.10
C SER A 263 -7.36 -14.21 -2.31
N ASN A 264 -6.03 -14.30 -2.39
CA ASN A 264 -5.24 -13.52 -3.34
C ASN A 264 -4.46 -14.34 -4.36
N VAL A 265 -4.20 -15.62 -4.09
CA VAL A 265 -3.36 -16.44 -4.96
C VAL A 265 -4.20 -17.28 -5.92
N GLY A 266 -3.87 -17.23 -7.20
CA GLY A 266 -4.62 -17.87 -8.30
C GLY A 266 -4.24 -19.33 -8.55
N PHE A 267 -4.00 -20.12 -7.51
CA PHE A 267 -3.68 -21.55 -7.65
C PHE A 267 -4.88 -22.36 -8.17
N ARG A 268 -4.59 -23.40 -8.95
CA ARG A 268 -5.51 -24.49 -9.27
C ARG A 268 -5.70 -25.40 -8.06
N GLU A 269 -6.79 -26.18 -8.03
CA GLU A 269 -7.08 -27.10 -6.92
C GLU A 269 -5.91 -28.07 -6.65
N ALA A 270 -5.35 -28.68 -7.70
CA ALA A 270 -4.16 -29.55 -7.57
C ALA A 270 -2.93 -28.81 -6.99
N GLU A 271 -2.79 -27.51 -7.26
CA GLU A 271 -1.68 -26.71 -6.71
C GLU A 271 -1.85 -26.45 -5.21
N TYR A 272 -3.09 -26.24 -4.73
CA TYR A 272 -3.37 -26.16 -3.29
C TYR A 272 -3.03 -27.47 -2.57
N GLU A 273 -3.36 -28.62 -3.18
CA GLU A 273 -3.05 -29.94 -2.63
C GLU A 273 -1.53 -30.20 -2.52
N MET A 274 -0.73 -29.59 -3.41
CA MET A 274 0.73 -29.73 -3.41
C MET A 274 1.44 -28.91 -2.33
N LEU A 275 0.87 -27.82 -1.83
CA LEU A 275 1.57 -26.89 -0.93
C LEU A 275 2.04 -27.57 0.37
N ALA A 276 1.15 -28.29 1.04
CA ALA A 276 1.45 -28.90 2.33
C ALA A 276 2.57 -29.96 2.26
N PRO A 277 2.53 -30.96 1.34
CA PRO A 277 3.63 -31.90 1.20
C PRO A 277 4.93 -31.20 0.76
N ALA A 278 4.88 -30.28 -0.20
CA ALA A 278 6.08 -29.58 -0.69
C ALA A 278 6.79 -28.77 0.42
N PHE A 279 6.02 -28.04 1.22
CA PHE A 279 6.58 -27.30 2.36
C PHE A 279 7.08 -28.22 3.47
N SER A 280 6.39 -29.35 3.68
CA SER A 280 6.79 -30.30 4.72
C SER A 280 8.13 -30.95 4.41
N ASP A 281 8.38 -31.33 3.15
CA ASP A 281 9.65 -31.93 2.74
C ASP A 281 10.80 -30.92 2.87
N LEU A 282 10.60 -29.67 2.42
CA LEU A 282 11.58 -28.59 2.60
C LEU A 282 11.90 -28.37 4.08
N LEU A 283 10.87 -28.26 4.94
CA LEU A 283 11.07 -28.03 6.36
C LEU A 283 11.80 -29.19 7.05
N ALA A 284 11.56 -30.45 6.63
CA ALA A 284 12.30 -31.61 7.12
C ALA A 284 13.80 -31.42 6.85
N TYR A 285 14.15 -31.14 5.60
CA TYR A 285 15.53 -30.89 5.18
C TYR A 285 16.18 -29.75 5.96
N LEU A 286 15.48 -28.61 6.11
CA LEU A 286 16.01 -27.46 6.86
C LEU A 286 16.26 -27.78 8.35
N GLY A 287 15.42 -28.64 8.93
CA GLY A 287 15.59 -29.12 10.29
C GLY A 287 16.77 -30.09 10.45
N GLU A 288 16.98 -30.97 9.48
CA GLU A 288 18.07 -31.95 9.46
C GLU A 288 19.45 -31.29 9.24
N GLU A 289 19.54 -30.32 8.34
CA GLU A 289 20.77 -29.57 8.04
C GLU A 289 21.07 -28.46 9.08
N GLY A 290 20.21 -28.28 10.08
CA GLY A 290 20.39 -27.26 11.13
C GLY A 290 20.21 -25.81 10.63
N LEU A 291 19.70 -25.63 9.42
CA LEU A 291 19.36 -24.31 8.85
C LEU A 291 18.13 -23.68 9.52
N LEU A 292 17.25 -24.54 10.04
CA LEU A 292 16.16 -24.19 10.93
C LEU A 292 16.23 -25.09 12.17
N ASN A 293 15.86 -24.56 13.33
CA ASN A 293 15.77 -25.37 14.54
C ASN A 293 14.83 -26.58 14.29
N SER A 294 15.33 -27.80 14.50
CA SER A 294 14.62 -29.04 14.16
C SER A 294 13.24 -29.17 14.84
N LYS A 295 13.10 -28.71 16.08
CA LYS A 295 11.80 -28.67 16.77
C LYS A 295 10.83 -27.70 16.08
N ARG A 296 11.29 -26.52 15.67
CA ARG A 296 10.47 -25.54 14.94
C ARG A 296 10.07 -26.08 13.57
N ALA A 297 10.99 -26.67 12.82
CA ALA A 297 10.71 -27.33 11.55
C ALA A 297 9.57 -28.36 11.70
N SER A 298 9.66 -29.24 12.71
CA SER A 298 8.62 -30.22 13.01
C SER A 298 7.28 -29.59 13.43
N ASP A 299 7.31 -28.55 14.28
CA ASP A 299 6.10 -27.84 14.67
C ASP A 299 5.42 -27.16 13.47
N TYR A 300 6.18 -26.58 12.54
CA TYR A 300 5.66 -25.95 11.32
C TYR A 300 5.04 -26.98 10.38
N GLN A 301 5.70 -28.12 10.15
CA GLN A 301 5.14 -29.23 9.36
C GLN A 301 3.76 -29.64 9.88
N ARG A 302 3.63 -29.81 11.21
CA ARG A 302 2.35 -30.13 11.85
C ARG A 302 1.30 -29.03 11.63
N PHE A 303 1.67 -27.75 11.75
CA PHE A 303 0.73 -26.64 11.56
C PHE A 303 0.26 -26.53 10.11
N ILE A 304 1.17 -26.67 9.15
CA ILE A 304 0.88 -26.64 7.71
C ILE A 304 -0.03 -27.81 7.33
N THR A 305 0.33 -29.02 7.77
CA THR A 305 -0.46 -30.24 7.49
C THR A 305 -1.88 -30.13 8.07
N ALA A 306 -2.02 -29.55 9.26
CA ALA A 306 -3.33 -29.34 9.89
C ALA A 306 -4.17 -28.24 9.22
N ALA A 307 -3.54 -27.21 8.66
CA ALA A 307 -4.22 -26.10 7.97
C ALA A 307 -4.65 -26.45 6.54
N ALA A 308 -3.97 -27.39 5.89
CA ALA A 308 -4.15 -27.69 4.48
C ALA A 308 -5.59 -28.08 4.08
N PRO A 309 -6.32 -28.95 4.82
CA PRO A 309 -7.69 -29.30 4.45
C PRO A 309 -8.64 -28.09 4.47
N GLU A 310 -8.49 -27.21 5.45
CA GLU A 310 -9.30 -25.99 5.56
C GLU A 310 -8.96 -25.01 4.42
N MET A 311 -7.68 -24.80 4.12
CA MET A 311 -7.24 -23.99 2.97
C MET A 311 -7.85 -24.51 1.65
N ILE A 312 -7.79 -25.82 1.40
CA ILE A 312 -8.34 -26.44 0.18
C ILE A 312 -9.85 -26.22 0.11
N GLU A 313 -10.58 -26.45 1.21
CA GLU A 313 -12.03 -26.26 1.21
C GLU A 313 -12.42 -24.80 0.99
N MET A 314 -11.77 -23.87 1.70
CA MET A 314 -12.02 -22.44 1.54
C MET A 314 -11.66 -21.93 0.15
N SER A 315 -10.67 -22.55 -0.52
CA SER A 315 -10.27 -22.22 -1.90
C SER A 315 -11.34 -22.54 -2.95
N LYS A 316 -12.36 -23.33 -2.60
CA LYS A 316 -13.47 -23.69 -3.50
C LYS A 316 -14.62 -22.68 -3.46
N ASP A 317 -14.68 -21.87 -2.41
CA ASP A 317 -15.72 -20.88 -2.22
C ASP A 317 -15.25 -19.49 -2.68
N SER A 318 -15.88 -18.99 -3.74
CA SER A 318 -15.55 -17.69 -4.32
C SER A 318 -15.79 -16.53 -3.36
N ASP A 319 -16.62 -16.70 -2.32
CA ASP A 319 -16.84 -15.63 -1.33
C ASP A 319 -15.60 -15.34 -0.49
N ASN A 320 -14.66 -16.28 -0.41
CA ASN A 320 -13.36 -16.08 0.24
C ASN A 320 -12.33 -15.38 -0.66
N PHE A 321 -12.65 -15.09 -1.92
CA PHE A 321 -11.71 -14.49 -2.88
C PHE A 321 -11.71 -12.96 -2.84
N SER A 322 -10.53 -12.36 -3.00
CA SER A 322 -10.42 -10.92 -3.22
C SER A 322 -10.99 -10.52 -4.59
N PRO A 323 -11.36 -9.25 -4.79
CA PRO A 323 -11.87 -8.78 -6.09
C PRO A 323 -10.92 -9.08 -7.26
N SER A 324 -9.61 -8.93 -7.03
CA SER A 324 -8.59 -9.23 -8.03
C SER A 324 -8.56 -10.72 -8.39
N LYS A 325 -8.63 -11.61 -7.39
CA LYS A 325 -8.70 -13.05 -7.64
C LYS A 325 -10.00 -13.45 -8.34
N LYS A 326 -11.15 -12.89 -7.93
CA LYS A 326 -12.43 -13.10 -8.62
C LYS A 326 -12.30 -12.74 -10.11
N MET A 327 -11.73 -11.58 -10.40
CA MET A 327 -11.47 -11.14 -11.78
C MET A 327 -10.57 -12.13 -12.53
N ALA A 328 -9.47 -12.59 -11.93
CA ALA A 328 -8.58 -13.58 -12.53
C ALA A 328 -9.26 -14.93 -12.77
N THR A 329 -10.07 -15.42 -11.82
CA THR A 329 -10.83 -16.67 -11.99
C THR A 329 -11.86 -16.58 -13.09
N GLU A 330 -12.54 -15.44 -13.24
CA GLU A 330 -13.46 -15.20 -14.35
C GLU A 330 -12.75 -15.12 -15.70
N MET A 331 -11.56 -14.51 -15.75
CA MET A 331 -10.70 -14.50 -16.94
C MET A 331 -10.31 -15.92 -17.35
N MET A 332 -9.83 -16.73 -16.41
CA MET A 332 -9.47 -18.12 -16.67
C MET A 332 -10.67 -18.95 -17.12
N ALA A 333 -11.83 -18.80 -16.47
CA ALA A 333 -13.07 -19.48 -16.86
C ALA A 333 -13.55 -19.08 -18.27
N ALA A 334 -13.25 -17.85 -18.69
CA ALA A 334 -13.50 -17.37 -20.05
C ALA A 334 -12.43 -17.80 -21.08
N GLY A 335 -11.43 -18.58 -20.66
CA GLY A 335 -10.35 -19.04 -21.53
C GLY A 335 -9.32 -17.96 -21.88
N VAL A 336 -9.23 -16.89 -21.08
CA VAL A 336 -8.22 -15.85 -21.26
C VAL A 336 -6.89 -16.35 -20.73
N ASP A 337 -5.85 -16.28 -21.57
CA ASP A 337 -4.48 -16.50 -21.13
C ASP A 337 -4.01 -15.29 -20.32
N LEU A 338 -3.79 -15.49 -19.02
CA LEU A 338 -3.36 -14.43 -18.10
C LEU A 338 -1.93 -13.93 -18.39
N THR A 339 -1.15 -14.66 -19.18
CA THR A 339 0.19 -14.25 -19.60
C THR A 339 0.19 -13.42 -20.88
N ASP A 340 -0.90 -13.46 -21.66
CA ASP A 340 -1.10 -12.60 -22.82
C ASP A 340 -1.72 -11.27 -22.37
N GLN A 341 -0.86 -10.26 -22.22
CA GLN A 341 -1.30 -8.92 -21.83
C GLN A 341 -2.37 -8.33 -22.76
N ALA A 342 -2.35 -8.64 -24.06
CA ALA A 342 -3.36 -8.14 -24.99
C ALA A 342 -4.70 -8.85 -24.77
N ALA A 343 -4.70 -10.15 -24.51
CA ALA A 343 -5.91 -10.90 -24.16
C ALA A 343 -6.50 -10.44 -22.82
N VAL A 344 -5.66 -10.24 -21.80
CA VAL A 344 -6.06 -9.67 -20.50
C VAL A 344 -6.63 -8.27 -20.69
N GLN A 345 -5.94 -7.38 -21.40
CA GLN A 345 -6.43 -6.02 -21.67
C GLN A 345 -7.71 -6.04 -22.48
N ALA A 346 -7.87 -6.91 -23.47
CA ALA A 346 -9.11 -7.02 -24.25
C ALA A 346 -10.27 -7.54 -23.40
N TYR A 347 -10.03 -8.51 -22.51
CA TYR A 347 -11.04 -8.98 -21.57
C TYR A 347 -11.41 -7.91 -20.55
N MET A 348 -10.41 -7.24 -19.96
CA MET A 348 -10.62 -6.13 -19.04
C MET A 348 -11.32 -4.96 -19.75
N ALA A 349 -10.96 -4.63 -20.98
CA ALA A 349 -11.67 -3.64 -21.80
C ALA A 349 -13.04 -4.11 -22.27
N LYS A 350 -13.37 -5.41 -22.27
CA LYS A 350 -14.73 -5.88 -22.53
C LYS A 350 -15.59 -5.85 -21.26
N LYS A 351 -14.99 -6.16 -20.11
CA LYS A 351 -15.66 -6.27 -18.81
C LYS A 351 -15.77 -4.91 -18.10
N MET A 352 -14.70 -4.13 -18.13
CA MET A 352 -14.64 -2.72 -17.71
C MET A 352 -15.13 -1.79 -18.84
N GLY A 353 -14.91 -2.16 -20.10
CA GLY A 353 -15.48 -1.45 -21.25
C GLY A 353 -16.86 -1.96 -21.66
N LYS A 354 -17.76 -2.10 -20.67
CA LYS A 354 -18.96 -1.27 -20.73
C LYS A 354 -18.60 0.15 -20.29
N SER A 355 -17.63 0.78 -20.95
CA SER A 355 -17.74 2.19 -21.24
C SER A 355 -18.94 2.21 -22.18
N GLN A 356 -20.14 2.41 -21.63
CA GLN A 356 -21.25 2.74 -22.51
C GLN A 356 -20.73 3.88 -23.39
N PRO A 357 -20.80 3.73 -24.73
CA PRO A 357 -20.24 4.72 -25.64
C PRO A 357 -20.79 6.08 -25.25
N GLU A 358 -19.96 7.07 -24.90
CA GLU A 358 -20.47 8.33 -24.36
C GLU A 358 -21.59 8.90 -25.25
N PRO A 359 -22.66 9.44 -24.66
CA PRO A 359 -23.72 10.03 -25.44
C PRO A 359 -23.13 11.16 -26.30
N SER A 360 -23.32 11.06 -27.61
CA SER A 360 -22.86 12.11 -28.52
C SER A 360 -23.63 13.41 -28.27
N GLN A 361 -23.02 14.56 -28.56
CA GLN A 361 -23.69 15.85 -28.40
C GLN A 361 -25.01 15.91 -29.20
N ALA A 362 -25.07 15.30 -30.39
CA ALA A 362 -26.28 15.23 -31.20
C ALA A 362 -27.41 14.41 -30.53
N GLU A 363 -27.07 13.29 -29.88
CA GLU A 363 -28.04 12.50 -29.09
C GLU A 363 -28.56 13.30 -27.90
N LEU A 364 -27.67 14.01 -27.19
CA LEU A 364 -28.02 14.86 -26.05
C LEU A 364 -28.95 16.00 -26.48
N ASP A 365 -28.60 16.75 -27.54
CA ASP A 365 -29.40 17.87 -28.03
C ASP A 365 -30.80 17.41 -28.47
N ALA A 366 -30.89 16.27 -29.16
CA ALA A 366 -32.16 15.68 -29.56
C ALA A 366 -33.02 15.27 -28.35
N ALA A 367 -32.39 14.71 -27.30
CA ALA A 367 -33.08 14.32 -26.08
C ALA A 367 -33.52 15.53 -25.24
N MET A 368 -32.72 16.60 -25.15
CA MET A 368 -33.07 17.82 -24.41
C MET A 368 -34.27 18.56 -25.02
N ALA A 369 -34.51 18.40 -26.31
CA ALA A 369 -35.68 18.96 -26.99
C ALA A 369 -36.97 18.15 -26.77
N ASN A 370 -36.90 16.92 -26.24
CA ASN A 370 -38.04 16.01 -26.10
C ASN A 370 -37.97 15.16 -24.80
N PRO A 371 -38.83 15.42 -23.80
CA PRO A 371 -38.83 14.68 -22.54
C PRO A 371 -38.94 13.16 -22.67
N ALA A 372 -39.65 12.63 -23.68
CA ALA A 372 -39.76 11.19 -23.88
C ALA A 372 -38.44 10.58 -24.38
N ALA A 373 -37.75 11.28 -25.29
CA ALA A 373 -36.44 10.84 -25.80
C ALA A 373 -35.37 10.87 -24.71
N LEU A 374 -35.50 11.74 -23.71
CA LEU A 374 -34.58 11.79 -22.57
C LEU A 374 -34.70 10.57 -21.66
N VAL A 375 -35.91 10.02 -21.48
CA VAL A 375 -36.12 8.76 -20.74
C VAL A 375 -35.54 7.57 -21.51
N ASP A 376 -35.74 7.51 -22.83
CA ASP A 376 -35.13 6.46 -23.66
C ASP A 376 -33.60 6.53 -23.63
N LEU A 377 -33.05 7.74 -23.67
CA LEU A 377 -31.61 7.98 -23.54
C LEU A 377 -31.09 7.57 -22.16
N ALA A 378 -31.84 7.87 -21.08
CA ALA A 378 -31.50 7.44 -19.73
C ALA A 378 -31.47 5.91 -19.61
N ASN A 379 -32.45 5.19 -20.15
CA ASN A 379 -32.42 3.72 -20.15
C ASN A 379 -31.24 3.15 -20.95
N LYS A 380 -30.84 3.81 -22.05
CA LYS A 380 -29.67 3.40 -22.86
C LYS A 380 -28.36 3.61 -22.11
N TYR A 381 -28.27 4.69 -21.33
CA TYR A 381 -27.07 5.13 -20.62
C TYR A 381 -27.12 4.91 -19.11
N ASP A 382 -27.96 3.98 -18.67
CA ASP A 382 -28.11 3.60 -17.27
C ASP A 382 -26.82 2.87 -16.81
N PRO A 383 -26.13 3.35 -15.76
CA PRO A 383 -24.93 2.72 -15.22
C PRO A 383 -25.24 1.46 -14.39
N ASP A 384 -26.49 1.23 -14.00
CA ASP A 384 -26.96 0.06 -13.26
C ASP A 384 -28.21 -0.58 -13.91
N PRO A 385 -28.09 -1.10 -15.15
CA PRO A 385 -29.22 -1.68 -15.88
C PRO A 385 -29.79 -2.94 -15.22
N ASP A 386 -29.00 -3.58 -14.34
CA ASP A 386 -29.39 -4.77 -13.57
C ASP A 386 -30.18 -4.40 -12.29
N LYS A 387 -30.37 -3.10 -12.03
CA LYS A 387 -31.14 -2.54 -10.91
C LYS A 387 -30.63 -2.96 -9.53
N LYS A 388 -29.32 -3.04 -9.36
CA LYS A 388 -28.68 -3.35 -8.07
C LYS A 388 -29.01 -2.31 -7.00
N TYR A 389 -29.35 -1.08 -7.37
CA TYR A 389 -29.89 -0.04 -6.48
C TYR A 389 -31.17 -0.48 -5.73
N LEU A 390 -31.90 -1.49 -6.20
CA LEU A 390 -33.04 -2.06 -5.48
C LEU A 390 -32.64 -3.03 -4.34
N SER A 391 -31.37 -3.39 -4.25
CA SER A 391 -30.84 -4.36 -3.29
C SER A 391 -29.89 -3.76 -2.25
N VAL A 392 -29.60 -2.46 -2.33
CA VAL A 392 -28.78 -1.76 -1.34
C VAL A 392 -29.47 -1.74 0.03
N GLN A 393 -28.66 -1.66 1.10
CA GLN A 393 -29.16 -1.48 2.45
C GLN A 393 -30.05 -0.23 2.50
N ARG A 394 -31.27 -0.39 2.99
CA ARG A 394 -32.31 0.66 3.00
C ARG A 394 -33.07 0.68 4.31
N VAL A 395 -33.61 1.85 4.65
CA VAL A 395 -34.58 1.95 5.75
C VAL A 395 -35.96 1.47 5.27
N PRO A 396 -36.70 0.69 6.07
CA PRO A 396 -38.06 0.28 5.72
C PRO A 396 -39.05 1.45 5.78
N ASP A 397 -38.84 2.37 6.73
CA ASP A 397 -39.62 3.57 6.97
C ASP A 397 -38.75 4.71 7.52
N HIS A 398 -39.17 5.96 7.27
CA HIS A 398 -38.54 7.19 7.75
C HIS A 398 -39.59 8.31 7.78
N ASP A 399 -39.75 9.00 8.91
CA ASP A 399 -40.72 10.10 9.09
C ASP A 399 -42.16 9.80 8.62
N GLY A 400 -42.61 8.55 8.82
CA GLY A 400 -43.94 8.10 8.44
C GLY A 400 -44.11 7.78 6.94
N LEU A 401 -43.04 7.92 6.15
CA LEU A 401 -42.95 7.40 4.79
C LEU A 401 -42.47 5.95 4.81
N GLN A 402 -42.90 5.17 3.82
CA GLN A 402 -42.46 3.79 3.62
C GLN A 402 -41.69 3.68 2.33
N TRP A 403 -40.67 2.83 2.32
CA TRP A 403 -39.92 2.55 1.10
C TRP A 403 -40.84 1.91 0.05
N ARG A 404 -40.78 2.45 -1.17
CA ARG A 404 -41.52 1.96 -2.34
C ARG A 404 -40.57 1.72 -3.51
N GLN A 405 -40.58 0.50 -4.04
CA GLN A 405 -39.81 0.12 -5.23
C GLN A 405 -40.11 1.00 -6.44
N LYS A 406 -41.38 1.33 -6.67
CA LYS A 406 -41.77 2.21 -7.79
C LYS A 406 -41.11 3.58 -7.70
N THR A 407 -41.01 4.13 -6.50
CA THR A 407 -40.34 5.42 -6.27
C THR A 407 -38.83 5.26 -6.41
N ALA A 408 -38.22 4.17 -5.91
CA ALA A 408 -36.79 3.86 -6.11
C ALA A 408 -36.40 3.87 -7.60
N ILE A 409 -37.20 3.19 -8.44
CA ILE A 409 -36.99 3.19 -9.90
C ILE A 409 -37.11 4.62 -10.47
N ALA A 410 -38.11 5.39 -10.03
CA ALA A 410 -38.32 6.74 -10.53
C ALA A 410 -37.19 7.71 -10.14
N VAL A 411 -36.69 7.64 -8.90
CA VAL A 411 -35.57 8.49 -8.45
C VAL A 411 -34.26 8.08 -9.12
N HIS A 412 -34.02 6.79 -9.31
CA HIS A 412 -32.87 6.30 -10.06
C HIS A 412 -32.86 6.86 -11.49
N THR A 413 -33.97 6.70 -12.23
CA THR A 413 -34.13 7.28 -13.57
C THR A 413 -33.94 8.80 -13.56
N GLN A 414 -34.46 9.50 -12.54
CA GLN A 414 -34.24 10.94 -12.38
C GLN A 414 -32.74 11.28 -12.20
N GLY A 415 -31.99 10.44 -11.48
CA GLY A 415 -30.54 10.63 -11.31
C GLY A 415 -29.77 10.43 -12.60
N VAL A 416 -30.08 9.38 -13.36
CA VAL A 416 -29.50 9.15 -14.70
C VAL A 416 -29.80 10.33 -15.63
N ILE A 417 -31.05 10.80 -15.66
CA ILE A 417 -31.46 11.98 -16.45
C ILE A 417 -30.70 13.23 -16.02
N SER A 418 -30.54 13.47 -14.72
CA SER A 418 -29.84 14.64 -14.20
C SER A 418 -28.36 14.61 -14.59
N GLY A 419 -27.72 13.44 -14.58
CA GLY A 419 -26.35 13.27 -15.08
C GLY A 419 -26.20 13.52 -16.57
N LEU A 420 -27.14 13.02 -17.39
CA LEU A 420 -27.16 13.32 -18.83
C LEU A 420 -27.33 14.83 -19.10
N GLN A 421 -28.18 15.50 -18.34
CA GLN A 421 -28.40 16.95 -18.44
C GLN A 421 -27.15 17.74 -18.04
N LEU A 422 -26.50 17.38 -16.93
CA LEU A 422 -25.25 18.01 -16.51
C LEU A 422 -24.16 17.84 -17.56
N TRP A 423 -24.01 16.63 -18.10
CA TRP A 423 -23.03 16.37 -19.14
C TRP A 423 -23.31 17.15 -20.43
N ALA A 424 -24.58 17.23 -20.85
CA ALA A 424 -25.00 18.04 -21.99
C ALA A 424 -24.72 19.53 -21.79
N MET A 425 -24.77 20.00 -20.54
CA MET A 425 -24.58 21.40 -20.15
C MET A 425 -23.23 21.66 -19.45
N ARG A 426 -22.22 20.83 -19.70
CA ARG A 426 -20.88 20.92 -19.06
C ARG A 426 -20.12 22.23 -19.30
N ASP A 427 -20.49 22.98 -20.32
CA ASP A 427 -19.96 24.34 -20.55
C ASP A 427 -20.63 25.40 -19.66
N THR A 428 -21.78 25.07 -19.07
CA THR A 428 -22.56 25.95 -18.16
C THR A 428 -22.38 25.58 -16.70
N TYR A 429 -22.34 24.28 -16.38
CA TYR A 429 -22.15 23.77 -15.03
C TYR A 429 -20.75 23.21 -14.89
N GLN A 430 -20.03 23.62 -13.86
CA GLN A 430 -18.65 23.18 -13.65
C GLN A 430 -18.64 21.72 -13.18
N LEU A 431 -17.94 20.88 -13.91
CA LEU A 431 -17.71 19.48 -13.56
C LEU A 431 -16.22 19.24 -13.25
N PRO A 432 -15.88 18.22 -12.46
CA PRO A 432 -14.48 17.83 -12.26
C PRO A 432 -13.78 17.53 -13.58
N GLY A 433 -12.58 18.07 -13.78
CA GLY A 433 -11.91 18.09 -15.10
C GLY A 433 -11.46 16.72 -15.63
N ASN A 434 -11.41 15.70 -14.78
CA ASN A 434 -11.02 14.33 -15.12
C ASN A 434 -12.22 13.37 -15.28
N TRP A 435 -13.46 13.86 -15.20
CA TRP A 435 -14.65 13.01 -15.27
C TRP A 435 -15.21 12.93 -16.70
N GLY A 436 -15.51 11.71 -17.15
CA GLY A 436 -16.25 11.46 -18.38
C GLY A 436 -17.77 11.44 -18.17
N ALA A 437 -18.53 11.24 -19.25
CA ALA A 437 -20.00 11.20 -19.21
C ALA A 437 -20.51 10.12 -18.24
N HIS A 438 -19.89 8.94 -18.30
CA HIS A 438 -20.24 7.80 -17.44
C HIS A 438 -20.03 8.12 -15.96
N ASP A 439 -18.92 8.78 -15.60
CA ASP A 439 -18.65 9.15 -14.21
C ASP A 439 -19.72 10.10 -13.69
N VAL A 440 -20.08 11.11 -14.48
CA VAL A 440 -21.12 12.07 -14.11
C VAL A 440 -22.46 11.35 -13.93
N ILE A 441 -22.89 10.53 -14.90
CA ILE A 441 -24.17 9.81 -14.84
C ILE A 441 -24.21 8.86 -13.63
N LYS A 442 -23.16 8.07 -13.42
CA LYS A 442 -23.04 7.11 -12.32
C LYS A 442 -23.09 7.79 -10.95
N ASN A 443 -22.26 8.80 -10.72
CA ASN A 443 -22.24 9.46 -9.43
C ASN A 443 -23.58 10.19 -9.15
N MET A 444 -24.26 10.70 -10.18
CA MET A 444 -25.60 11.29 -10.04
C MET A 444 -26.67 10.29 -9.62
N SER A 445 -26.77 9.15 -10.31
CA SER A 445 -27.72 8.11 -9.95
C SER A 445 -27.43 7.57 -8.54
N GLU A 446 -26.16 7.32 -8.20
CA GLU A 446 -25.78 6.78 -6.90
C GLU A 446 -26.12 7.72 -5.73
N VAL A 447 -25.87 9.02 -5.86
CA VAL A 447 -26.23 9.99 -4.81
C VAL A 447 -27.74 10.02 -4.60
N ILE A 448 -28.52 10.11 -5.67
CA ILE A 448 -29.98 10.16 -5.57
C ILE A 448 -30.56 8.85 -5.01
N ASP A 449 -29.99 7.71 -5.41
CA ASP A 449 -30.36 6.39 -4.88
C ASP A 449 -30.08 6.28 -3.38
N VAL A 450 -28.91 6.74 -2.93
CA VAL A 450 -28.54 6.76 -1.50
C VAL A 450 -29.49 7.64 -0.69
N MET A 451 -29.79 8.85 -1.18
CA MET A 451 -30.71 9.76 -0.49
C MET A 451 -32.08 9.12 -0.28
N TYR A 452 -32.61 8.45 -1.31
CA TYR A 452 -33.89 7.75 -1.18
C TYR A 452 -33.78 6.46 -0.35
N ALA A 453 -32.72 5.67 -0.48
CA ALA A 453 -32.56 4.41 0.24
C ALA A 453 -32.42 4.63 1.76
N GLN A 454 -31.75 5.70 2.17
CA GLN A 454 -31.42 5.96 3.58
C GLN A 454 -32.40 6.92 4.26
N ASN A 455 -33.00 7.86 3.53
CA ASN A 455 -33.84 8.91 4.12
C ASN A 455 -35.26 8.97 3.51
N LEU A 456 -35.56 8.14 2.51
CA LEU A 456 -36.82 8.17 1.74
C LEU A 456 -37.13 9.54 1.08
N GLU A 457 -36.12 10.40 0.92
CA GLU A 457 -36.25 11.71 0.28
C GLU A 457 -36.09 11.59 -1.24
N THR A 458 -37.03 12.17 -1.99
CA THR A 458 -36.84 12.44 -3.43
C THR A 458 -36.14 13.78 -3.61
N PRO A 459 -35.61 14.12 -4.80
CA PRO A 459 -34.97 15.42 -5.01
C PRO A 459 -35.82 16.63 -4.61
N ALA A 460 -37.14 16.58 -4.80
CA ALA A 460 -38.04 17.67 -4.39
C ALA A 460 -38.18 17.80 -2.86
N ASP A 461 -37.97 16.69 -2.14
CA ASP A 461 -38.15 16.57 -0.70
C ASP A 461 -36.83 16.75 0.08
N TRP A 462 -35.72 16.98 -0.61
CA TRP A 462 -34.40 17.09 0.03
C TRP A 462 -34.35 18.14 1.13
N SER A 463 -33.88 17.70 2.30
CA SER A 463 -33.78 18.53 3.50
C SER A 463 -32.35 18.96 3.80
N VAL A 464 -32.20 20.09 4.50
CA VAL A 464 -30.89 20.59 4.95
C VAL A 464 -30.20 19.58 5.88
N ALA A 465 -30.94 18.98 6.81
CA ALA A 465 -30.40 18.03 7.78
C ALA A 465 -29.81 16.78 7.10
N THR A 466 -30.50 16.22 6.11
CA THR A 466 -30.02 15.06 5.35
C THR A 466 -28.73 15.39 4.59
N TRP A 467 -28.66 16.55 3.93
CA TRP A 467 -27.48 16.96 3.17
C TRP A 467 -26.30 17.38 4.05
N GLU A 468 -26.55 17.92 5.25
CA GLU A 468 -25.51 18.18 6.24
C GLU A 468 -24.88 16.87 6.74
N ASN A 469 -25.70 15.87 7.08
CA ASN A 469 -25.22 14.54 7.46
C ASN A 469 -24.42 13.87 6.35
N PHE A 470 -24.92 13.93 5.10
CA PHE A 470 -24.22 13.40 3.94
C PHE A 470 -22.88 14.12 3.71
N GLY A 471 -22.85 15.46 3.84
CA GLY A 471 -21.64 16.26 3.76
C GLY A 471 -20.60 15.91 4.82
N ASN A 472 -21.04 15.70 6.08
CA ASN A 472 -20.17 15.24 7.17
C ASN A 472 -19.55 13.88 6.84
N TRP A 473 -20.38 12.91 6.42
CA TRP A 473 -19.90 11.60 6.02
C TRP A 473 -18.86 11.69 4.89
N MET A 474 -19.09 12.53 3.85
CA MET A 474 -18.12 12.69 2.77
C MET A 474 -16.79 13.29 3.25
N ARG A 475 -16.81 14.26 4.18
CA ARG A 475 -15.59 14.84 4.76
C ARG A 475 -14.79 13.81 5.57
N ASP A 476 -15.49 12.95 6.32
CA ASP A 476 -14.86 11.97 7.20
C ASP A 476 -14.35 10.73 6.44
N SER A 477 -14.99 10.39 5.31
CA SER A 477 -14.73 9.12 4.59
C SER A 477 -13.93 9.26 3.30
N GLN A 478 -13.66 10.48 2.82
CA GLN A 478 -13.00 10.70 1.53
C GLN A 478 -11.71 11.52 1.67
N SER A 479 -10.76 11.30 0.76
CA SER A 479 -9.62 12.19 0.63
C SER A 479 -10.06 13.59 0.23
N LYS A 480 -9.32 14.62 0.64
CA LYS A 480 -9.64 16.02 0.33
C LYS A 480 -9.92 16.27 -1.15
N LYS A 481 -9.10 15.70 -2.05
CA LYS A 481 -9.28 15.82 -3.49
C LYS A 481 -10.63 15.25 -3.95
N ARG A 482 -10.97 14.04 -3.49
CA ARG A 482 -12.23 13.37 -3.86
C ARG A 482 -13.45 14.11 -3.31
N TYR A 483 -13.33 14.63 -2.09
CA TYR A 483 -14.33 15.50 -1.48
C TYR A 483 -14.57 16.75 -2.33
N ASP A 484 -13.52 17.50 -2.68
CA ASP A 484 -13.61 18.74 -3.46
C ASP A 484 -14.24 18.49 -4.85
N GLU A 485 -13.87 17.40 -5.55
CA GLU A 485 -14.48 16.98 -6.82
C GLU A 485 -15.98 16.67 -6.67
N ASN A 486 -16.36 15.94 -5.61
CA ASN A 486 -17.76 15.59 -5.37
C ASN A 486 -18.60 16.82 -5.03
N ILE A 487 -18.09 17.74 -4.21
CA ILE A 487 -18.77 18.99 -3.86
C ILE A 487 -19.05 19.83 -5.12
N GLN A 488 -18.05 19.98 -5.99
CA GLN A 488 -18.22 20.71 -7.26
C GLN A 488 -19.35 20.12 -8.12
N MET A 489 -19.40 18.79 -8.24
CA MET A 489 -20.44 18.09 -8.99
C MET A 489 -21.84 18.23 -8.33
N LEU A 490 -21.93 18.16 -7.00
CA LEU A 490 -23.20 18.26 -6.26
C LEU A 490 -23.79 19.66 -6.33
N GLU A 491 -22.96 20.69 -6.31
CA GLU A 491 -23.39 22.07 -6.52
C GLU A 491 -23.98 22.28 -7.91
N SER A 492 -23.32 21.73 -8.92
CA SER A 492 -23.81 21.73 -10.30
C SER A 492 -25.17 21.03 -10.41
N LEU A 493 -25.34 19.87 -9.75
CA LEU A 493 -26.63 19.18 -9.66
C LEU A 493 -27.70 20.07 -9.01
N MET A 494 -27.41 20.64 -7.83
CA MET A 494 -28.38 21.48 -7.12
C MET A 494 -28.76 22.72 -7.93
N ALA A 495 -27.81 23.35 -8.61
CA ALA A 495 -28.06 24.47 -9.51
C ALA A 495 -28.96 24.05 -10.69
N LEU A 496 -28.68 22.90 -11.32
CA LEU A 496 -29.50 22.33 -12.39
C LEU A 496 -30.94 22.07 -11.92
N LEU A 497 -31.11 21.36 -10.80
CA LEU A 497 -32.42 21.01 -10.26
C LEU A 497 -33.22 22.24 -9.81
N THR A 498 -32.54 23.27 -9.28
CA THR A 498 -33.17 24.55 -8.94
C THR A 498 -33.66 25.28 -10.19
N LYS A 499 -32.84 25.33 -11.24
CA LYS A 499 -33.22 25.93 -12.53
C LYS A 499 -34.38 25.17 -13.19
N GLY A 500 -34.42 23.85 -13.03
CA GLY A 500 -35.51 22.98 -13.49
C GLY A 500 -36.79 23.06 -12.66
N GLY A 501 -36.77 23.77 -11.52
CA GLY A 501 -37.92 23.89 -10.61
C GLY A 501 -38.22 22.64 -9.79
N ILE A 502 -37.29 21.68 -9.74
CA ILE A 502 -37.38 20.50 -8.87
C ILE A 502 -37.02 20.90 -7.45
N LEU A 503 -35.92 21.64 -7.28
CA LEU A 503 -35.61 22.31 -6.02
C LEU A 503 -36.24 23.70 -5.99
N SER A 504 -36.75 24.08 -4.83
CA SER A 504 -37.12 25.48 -4.57
C SER A 504 -35.89 26.38 -4.58
N ALA A 505 -36.08 27.68 -4.81
CA ALA A 505 -34.99 28.66 -4.73
C ALA A 505 -34.32 28.67 -3.34
N GLN A 506 -35.08 28.37 -2.28
CA GLN A 506 -34.56 28.23 -0.93
C GLN A 506 -33.64 27.00 -0.81
N GLN A 507 -34.10 25.83 -1.26
CA GLN A 507 -33.27 24.61 -1.27
C GLN A 507 -31.99 24.81 -2.11
N GLY A 508 -32.10 25.45 -3.27
CA GLY A 508 -30.95 25.75 -4.14
C GLY A 508 -29.86 26.61 -3.49
N GLN A 509 -30.19 27.38 -2.45
CA GLN A 509 -29.21 28.14 -1.67
C GLN A 509 -28.73 27.39 -0.42
N GLN A 510 -29.62 26.62 0.21
CA GLN A 510 -29.33 25.98 1.51
C GLN A 510 -28.60 24.65 1.39
N LEU A 511 -28.96 23.80 0.42
CA LEU A 511 -28.36 22.46 0.29
C LEU A 511 -26.85 22.49 -0.07
N PRO A 512 -26.36 23.40 -0.94
CA PRO A 512 -24.92 23.54 -1.18
C PRO A 512 -24.14 23.93 0.10
N ALA A 513 -24.69 24.82 0.91
CA ALA A 513 -24.08 25.21 2.18
C ALA A 513 -24.06 24.03 3.16
N ALA A 514 -25.16 23.28 3.25
CA ALA A 514 -25.27 22.11 4.11
C ALA A 514 -24.22 21.04 3.79
N VAL A 515 -24.06 20.70 2.51
CA VAL A 515 -23.09 19.67 2.10
C VAL A 515 -21.64 20.10 2.32
N ARG A 516 -21.35 21.40 2.24
CA ARG A 516 -20.02 21.97 2.58
C ARG A 516 -19.75 22.07 4.08
N GLY A 517 -20.79 22.01 4.91
CA GLY A 517 -20.69 22.34 6.34
C GLY A 517 -20.55 23.85 6.60
N ASP A 518 -20.98 24.67 5.64
CA ASP A 518 -21.01 26.13 5.77
C ASP A 518 -22.24 26.57 6.58
N ALA A 519 -22.24 27.82 7.05
CA ALA A 519 -23.41 28.41 7.69
C ALA A 519 -24.61 28.45 6.71
N ILE A 520 -25.75 27.87 7.14
CA ILE A 520 -26.95 27.80 6.30
C ILE A 520 -27.56 29.21 6.13
N PRO A 521 -27.73 29.70 4.89
CA PRO A 521 -28.26 31.03 4.66
C PRO A 521 -29.74 31.14 5.06
N GLU A 522 -30.08 32.23 5.76
CA GLU A 522 -31.48 32.62 6.00
C GLU A 522 -32.09 33.18 4.72
N VAL A 523 -32.88 32.36 4.03
CA VAL A 523 -33.64 32.83 2.85
C VAL A 523 -34.93 33.46 3.35
N ALA A 524 -35.07 34.78 3.19
CA ALA A 524 -36.28 35.49 3.54
C ALA A 524 -37.48 34.84 2.83
N GLY A 525 -38.41 34.27 3.61
CA GLY A 525 -39.62 33.67 3.08
C GLY A 525 -40.37 34.68 2.20
N PRO A 526 -41.18 34.23 1.22
CA PRO A 526 -41.86 35.11 0.29
C PRO A 526 -42.61 36.20 1.07
N THR A 527 -42.16 37.46 0.95
CA THR A 527 -42.83 38.60 1.55
C THR A 527 -44.29 38.52 1.14
N LYS A 528 -45.20 38.29 2.09
CA LYS A 528 -46.64 38.32 1.85
C LYS A 528 -46.97 39.64 1.19
N VAL A 529 -47.16 39.63 -0.12
CA VAL A 529 -47.65 40.80 -0.84
C VAL A 529 -49.03 41.07 -0.25
N LYS A 530 -49.17 42.16 0.53
CA LYS A 530 -50.46 42.70 0.95
C LYS A 530 -51.19 43.28 -0.26
N GLY A 531 -51.42 42.47 -1.28
CA GLY A 531 -52.33 42.78 -2.37
C GLY A 531 -53.75 42.55 -1.84
N ASN A 532 -54.65 43.52 -2.06
CA ASN A 532 -56.07 43.35 -1.78
C ASN A 532 -56.59 42.13 -2.53
N VAL A 533 -56.67 40.97 -1.85
CA VAL A 533 -57.25 39.75 -2.40
C VAL A 533 -58.74 40.03 -2.64
N ILE A 534 -59.08 40.33 -3.89
CA ILE A 534 -60.47 40.46 -4.33
C ILE A 534 -61.05 39.05 -4.21
N SER A 535 -61.98 38.83 -3.27
CA SER A 535 -62.59 37.52 -3.10
C SER A 535 -63.17 37.04 -4.44
N MET A 536 -63.15 35.73 -4.68
CA MET A 536 -63.73 35.09 -5.88
C MET A 536 -65.17 35.57 -6.17
N LYS A 537 -65.91 35.93 -5.12
CA LYS A 537 -67.25 36.52 -5.22
C LYS A 537 -67.23 37.93 -5.86
N LYS A 538 -66.26 38.76 -5.47
CA LYS A 538 -66.06 40.11 -6.01
C LYS A 538 -65.45 40.06 -7.43
N ALA A 539 -64.59 39.07 -7.72
CA ALA A 539 -64.10 38.79 -9.08
C ALA A 539 -65.22 38.35 -10.05
N ARG A 540 -66.11 37.44 -9.62
CA ARG A 540 -67.29 37.04 -10.40
C ARG A 540 -68.26 38.19 -10.67
N LYS A 541 -68.40 39.13 -9.72
CA LYS A 541 -69.26 40.31 -9.88
C LYS A 541 -68.68 41.31 -10.90
N LEU A 542 -67.36 41.51 -10.90
CA LEU A 542 -66.66 42.34 -11.89
C LEU A 542 -66.73 41.74 -13.30
N LEU A 543 -66.57 40.42 -13.43
CA LEU A 543 -66.72 39.72 -14.72
C LEU A 543 -68.15 39.78 -15.29
N LYS A 544 -69.18 39.75 -14.43
CA LYS A 544 -70.58 39.96 -14.87
C LYS A 544 -70.85 41.40 -15.30
N ALA A 545 -70.25 42.38 -14.63
CA ALA A 545 -70.40 43.79 -15.00
C ALA A 545 -69.70 44.13 -16.32
N MET A 546 -68.61 43.43 -16.66
CA MET A 546 -67.89 43.59 -17.94
C MET A 546 -68.61 42.93 -19.13
N LYS A 547 -69.48 41.94 -18.91
CA LYS A 547 -70.28 41.30 -19.98
C LYS A 547 -71.50 42.10 -20.45
N HIS A 548 -71.83 43.20 -19.79
CA HIS A 548 -72.93 44.10 -20.16
C HIS A 548 -72.45 45.48 -20.62
N ARG A 549 -71.17 45.60 -21.00
CA ARG A 549 -70.62 46.76 -21.67
C ARG A 549 -70.32 46.45 -23.13
#